data_AF-A0A354YWH6-F1
#
_entry.id   AF-A0A354YWH6-F1
#
_cell.length_a   1.000
_cell.length_b   1.000
_cell.length_c   1.000
_cell.angle_alpha   90.00
_cell.angle_beta   90.00
_cell.angle_gamma   90.00
#
_symmetry.space_group_name_H-M   'P 1'
#
loop_
_entity.id
_entity.type
_entity.pdbx_description
1 polymer ?
#
loop_
_entity_poly.entity_id
_entity_poly.type
_entity_poly.pdbx_seq_one_letter_code
_entity_poly.pdbx_strand_id
1 'polypeptide(L)'
;MKFVFEPDDLEILQGIVEESSEHLDGIEEGILKLEAEFDSEQLDAVFRAMHSVKGVAAFLDLTPIKDTAHSLESFMTDMKKGLYSVTSEITDILLKGVDILQLQIRQLGEHVKKLEANPPREKFKLSLNEHGFQEFIQEAE
;
A
#
# COMPACT_ATOMS: atom_id res chain seq x y z
N MET A 1 9.27 -12.32 -0.21
CA MET A 1 10.60 -11.78 -0.58
C MET A 1 11.45 -11.51 0.67
N LYS A 2 12.79 -11.57 0.56
CA LYS A 2 13.72 -11.34 1.68
C LYS A 2 14.56 -10.10 1.42
N PHE A 3 14.67 -9.23 2.43
CA PHE A 3 15.38 -7.96 2.40
C PHE A 3 16.51 -7.97 3.42
N VAL A 4 17.55 -7.18 3.17
CA VAL A 4 18.67 -6.97 4.09
C VAL A 4 18.79 -5.47 4.34
N PHE A 5 18.82 -5.09 5.60
CA PHE A 5 18.83 -3.69 6.03
C PHE A 5 20.01 -3.42 6.95
N GLU A 6 20.49 -2.17 6.92
CA GLU A 6 21.41 -1.64 7.92
C GLU A 6 20.66 -1.30 9.21
N PRO A 7 21.32 -1.30 10.39
CA PRO A 7 20.67 -0.90 11.65
C PRO A 7 19.92 0.42 11.59
N ASP A 8 20.48 1.41 10.88
CA ASP A 8 19.91 2.76 10.75
C ASP A 8 18.63 2.79 9.91
N ASP A 9 18.38 1.77 9.07
CA ASP A 9 17.15 1.67 8.29
C ASP A 9 15.92 1.37 9.18
N LEU A 10 16.11 0.96 10.44
CA LEU A 10 14.99 0.68 11.35
C LEU A 10 14.09 1.90 11.58
N GLU A 11 14.67 3.08 11.73
CA GLU A 11 13.92 4.35 11.90
C GLU A 11 13.12 4.67 10.63
N ILE A 12 13.70 4.42 9.46
CA ILE A 12 13.03 4.62 8.17
C ILE A 12 11.86 3.64 8.02
N LEU A 13 12.06 2.36 8.36
CA LEU A 13 11.00 1.34 8.31
C LEU A 13 9.85 1.68 9.26
N GLN A 14 10.14 2.25 10.43
CA GLN A 14 9.12 2.74 11.36
C GLN A 14 8.31 3.88 10.72
N GLY A 15 8.98 4.90 10.17
CA GLY A 15 8.31 6.01 9.49
C GLY A 15 7.43 5.53 8.33
N ILE A 16 7.91 4.57 7.53
CA ILE A 16 7.13 3.94 6.45
C ILE A 16 5.85 3.30 7.00
N VAL A 17 5.93 2.55 8.10
CA VAL A 17 4.76 1.87 8.69
C VAL A 17 3.74 2.90 9.20
N GLU A 18 4.20 3.92 9.91
CA GLU A 18 3.34 4.95 10.48
C GLU A 18 2.63 5.76 9.38
N GLU A 19 3.39 6.30 8.42
CA GLU A 19 2.85 7.12 7.32
C GLU A 19 1.92 6.31 6.40
N SER A 20 2.30 5.06 6.08
CA SER A 20 1.47 4.22 5.22
C SER A 20 0.15 3.83 5.90
N SER A 21 0.16 3.58 7.20
CA SER A 21 -1.05 3.24 7.96
C SER A 21 -2.03 4.42 8.00
N GLU A 22 -1.53 5.64 8.23
CA GLU A 22 -2.34 6.87 8.21
C GLU A 22 -2.99 7.10 6.84
N HIS A 23 -2.25 6.88 5.76
CA HIS A 23 -2.80 7.00 4.41
C HIS A 23 -3.84 5.91 4.08
N LEU A 24 -3.62 4.67 4.50
CA LEU A 24 -4.51 3.55 4.19
C LEU A 24 -5.91 3.71 4.79
N ASP A 25 -6.01 4.22 6.01
CA ASP A 25 -7.31 4.50 6.65
C ASP A 25 -8.14 5.49 5.82
N GLY A 26 -7.50 6.55 5.30
CA GLY A 26 -8.16 7.54 4.45
C GLY A 26 -8.47 7.07 3.03
N ILE A 27 -7.67 6.14 2.49
CA ILE A 27 -7.87 5.54 1.17
C ILE A 27 -9.13 4.68 1.17
N GLU A 28 -9.30 3.81 2.16
CA GLU A 28 -10.46 2.91 2.26
C GLU A 28 -11.77 3.70 2.37
N GLU A 29 -11.83 4.67 3.28
CA GLU A 29 -13.00 5.55 3.43
C GLU A 29 -13.28 6.32 2.14
N GLY A 30 -12.22 6.78 1.45
CA GLY A 30 -12.35 7.52 0.21
C GLY A 30 -12.90 6.70 -0.96
N ILE A 31 -12.50 5.43 -1.06
CA ILE A 31 -13.03 4.50 -2.08
C ILE A 31 -14.51 4.23 -1.86
N LEU A 32 -14.94 4.00 -0.61
CA LEU A 32 -16.36 3.80 -0.28
C LEU A 32 -17.21 5.03 -0.60
N LYS A 33 -16.68 6.24 -0.38
CA LYS A 33 -17.37 7.49 -0.78
C LYS A 33 -17.56 7.59 -2.29
N LEU A 34 -16.54 7.23 -3.06
CA LEU A 34 -16.60 7.24 -4.53
C LEU A 34 -17.67 6.30 -5.06
N GLU A 35 -17.88 5.14 -4.41
CA GLU A 35 -18.95 4.20 -4.78
C GLU A 35 -20.34 4.82 -4.57
N ALA A 36 -20.54 5.50 -3.45
CA ALA A 36 -21.83 6.12 -3.12
C ALA A 36 -22.16 7.29 -4.06
N GLU A 37 -21.17 8.16 -4.31
CA GLU A 37 -21.29 9.29 -5.23
C GLU A 37 -19.92 9.62 -5.81
N PHE A 38 -19.81 9.59 -7.15
CA PHE A 38 -18.56 9.92 -7.81
C PHE A 38 -18.21 11.39 -7.63
N ASP A 39 -17.05 11.65 -7.03
CA ASP A 39 -16.44 12.96 -6.90
C ASP A 39 -14.98 12.92 -7.35
N SER A 40 -14.64 13.73 -8.36
CA SER A 40 -13.28 13.82 -8.87
C SER A 40 -12.28 14.32 -7.83
N GLU A 41 -12.69 15.20 -6.91
CA GLU A 41 -11.79 15.71 -5.87
C GLU A 41 -11.45 14.60 -4.85
N GLN A 42 -12.44 13.77 -4.51
CA GLN A 42 -12.25 12.59 -3.69
C GLN A 42 -11.32 11.56 -4.37
N LEU A 43 -11.50 11.29 -5.67
CA LEU A 43 -10.62 10.41 -6.42
C LEU A 43 -9.18 10.93 -6.43
N ASP A 44 -9.00 12.23 -6.60
CA ASP A 44 -7.69 12.87 -6.53
C ASP A 44 -7.06 12.80 -5.14
N ALA A 45 -7.86 12.89 -4.07
CA ALA A 45 -7.38 12.72 -2.70
C ALA A 45 -6.88 11.29 -2.44
N VAL A 46 -7.67 10.27 -2.82
CA VAL A 46 -7.30 8.86 -2.69
C VAL A 46 -6.05 8.56 -3.52
N PHE A 47 -5.99 9.05 -4.76
CA PHE A 47 -4.84 8.88 -5.64
C PHE A 47 -3.56 9.46 -5.01
N ARG A 48 -3.60 10.65 -4.43
CA ARG A 48 -2.44 11.27 -3.77
C ARG A 48 -1.97 10.47 -2.56
N ALA A 49 -2.91 9.99 -1.73
CA ALA A 49 -2.56 9.15 -0.58
C ALA A 49 -1.89 7.83 -1.04
N MET A 50 -2.43 7.18 -2.08
CA MET A 50 -1.83 5.97 -2.66
C MET A 50 -0.42 6.24 -3.21
N HIS A 51 -0.24 7.37 -3.90
CA HIS A 51 1.05 7.79 -4.42
C HIS A 51 2.09 8.02 -3.32
N SER A 52 1.69 8.59 -2.18
CA SER A 52 2.56 8.73 -1.01
C SER A 52 2.99 7.36 -0.46
N VAL A 53 2.05 6.41 -0.28
CA VAL A 53 2.36 5.03 0.17
C VAL A 53 3.37 4.36 -0.77
N LYS A 54 3.16 4.47 -2.08
CA LYS A 54 4.11 3.96 -3.08
C LYS A 54 5.48 4.62 -2.94
N GLY A 55 5.53 5.94 -2.77
CA GLY A 55 6.75 6.72 -2.65
C GLY A 55 7.61 6.29 -1.46
N VAL A 56 7.01 6.15 -0.27
CA VAL A 56 7.73 5.72 0.93
C VAL A 56 8.18 4.27 0.84
N ALA A 57 7.38 3.38 0.26
CA ALA A 57 7.76 1.99 0.02
C ALA A 57 8.91 1.85 -0.99
N ALA A 58 8.96 2.72 -2.01
CA ALA A 58 10.02 2.73 -3.00
C ALA A 58 11.38 3.18 -2.44
N PHE A 59 11.39 3.93 -1.33
CA PHE A 59 12.63 4.44 -0.72
C PHE A 59 13.58 3.32 -0.26
N LEU A 60 13.02 2.24 0.30
CA LEU A 60 13.77 1.04 0.70
C LEU A 60 13.54 -0.17 -0.24
N ASP A 61 12.98 0.09 -1.43
CA ASP A 61 12.60 -0.92 -2.42
C ASP A 61 11.79 -2.10 -1.83
N LEU A 62 10.80 -1.77 -0.99
CA LEU A 62 9.87 -2.72 -0.39
C LEU A 62 8.88 -3.22 -1.44
N THR A 63 9.38 -4.06 -2.33
CA THR A 63 8.74 -4.53 -3.57
C THR A 63 7.28 -4.97 -3.40
N PRO A 64 6.88 -5.83 -2.44
CA PRO A 64 5.48 -6.20 -2.27
C PRO A 64 4.53 -5.01 -2.09
N ILE A 65 4.92 -4.05 -1.25
CA ILE A 65 4.13 -2.85 -0.93
C ILE A 65 4.14 -1.89 -2.12
N LYS A 66 5.33 -1.64 -2.68
CA LYS A 66 5.52 -0.77 -3.85
C LYS A 66 4.70 -1.23 -5.04
N ASP A 67 4.74 -2.52 -5.36
CA ASP A 67 4.08 -3.08 -6.54
C ASP A 67 2.56 -3.10 -6.36
N THR A 68 2.07 -3.42 -5.16
CA THR A 68 0.63 -3.35 -4.83
C THR A 68 0.10 -1.92 -4.94
N ALA A 69 0.79 -0.94 -4.33
CA ALA A 69 0.40 0.47 -4.41
C ALA A 69 0.45 1.01 -5.85
N HIS A 70 1.43 0.56 -6.64
CA HIS A 70 1.54 0.95 -8.04
C HIS A 70 0.39 0.41 -8.91
N SER A 71 -0.04 -0.84 -8.70
CA SER A 71 -1.18 -1.40 -9.42
C SER A 71 -2.47 -0.65 -9.10
N LEU A 72 -2.71 -0.34 -7.82
CA LEU A 72 -3.84 0.49 -7.39
C LEU A 72 -3.79 1.90 -8.00
N GLU A 73 -2.61 2.55 -8.01
CA GLU A 73 -2.42 3.86 -8.63
C GLU A 73 -2.70 3.83 -10.14
N SER A 74 -2.34 2.74 -10.82
CA SER A 74 -2.62 2.54 -12.25
C SER A 74 -4.12 2.44 -12.53
N PHE A 75 -4.86 1.68 -11.71
CA PHE A 75 -6.32 1.62 -11.78
C PHE A 75 -6.97 2.99 -11.60
N MET A 76 -6.59 3.72 -10.54
CA MET A 76 -7.10 5.07 -10.29
C MET A 76 -6.73 6.06 -11.39
N THR A 77 -5.56 5.89 -12.02
CA THR A 77 -5.14 6.69 -13.18
C THR A 77 -6.11 6.53 -14.34
N ASP A 78 -6.55 5.31 -14.62
CA ASP A 78 -7.48 5.04 -15.71
C ASP A 78 -8.91 5.53 -15.40
N MET A 79 -9.33 5.45 -14.14
CA MET A 79 -10.56 6.11 -13.67
C MET A 79 -10.49 7.63 -13.88
N LYS A 80 -9.36 8.28 -13.56
CA LYS A 80 -9.15 9.72 -13.79
C LYS A 80 -9.20 10.12 -15.26
N LYS A 81 -8.81 9.22 -16.17
CA LYS A 81 -8.95 9.42 -17.63
C LYS A 81 -10.38 9.17 -18.13
N GLY A 82 -11.31 8.76 -17.26
CA GLY A 82 -12.67 8.39 -17.64
C GLY A 82 -12.76 7.06 -18.39
N LEU A 83 -11.76 6.19 -18.28
CA LEU A 83 -11.75 4.87 -18.93
C LEU A 83 -12.63 3.86 -18.21
N TYR A 84 -12.89 4.09 -16.92
CA TYR A 84 -13.78 3.28 -16.08
C TYR A 84 -14.82 4.17 -15.41
N SER A 85 -16.06 3.69 -15.34
CA SER A 85 -17.07 4.26 -14.43
C SER A 85 -16.90 3.64 -13.05
N VAL A 86 -17.15 4.40 -11.98
CA VAL A 86 -17.20 3.81 -10.64
C VAL A 86 -18.43 2.91 -10.56
N THR A 87 -18.18 1.62 -10.40
CA THR A 87 -19.18 0.57 -10.17
C THR A 87 -18.76 -0.21 -8.93
N SER A 88 -19.70 -0.93 -8.31
CA SER A 88 -19.38 -1.81 -7.18
C SER A 88 -18.27 -2.81 -7.51
N GLU A 89 -18.23 -3.32 -8.75
CA GLU A 89 -17.16 -4.22 -9.20
C GLU A 89 -15.77 -3.56 -9.18
N ILE A 90 -15.65 -2.32 -9.66
CA ILE A 90 -14.38 -1.56 -9.60
C ILE A 90 -14.01 -1.22 -8.15
N THR A 91 -14.99 -0.81 -7.35
CA THR A 91 -14.79 -0.53 -5.93
C THR A 91 -14.29 -1.78 -5.18
N ASP A 92 -14.90 -2.94 -5.42
CA ASP A 92 -14.50 -4.22 -4.81
C ASP A 92 -13.06 -4.59 -5.17
N ILE A 93 -12.66 -4.40 -6.43
CA ILE A 93 -11.27 -4.62 -6.88
C ILE A 93 -10.31 -3.68 -6.15
N LEU A 94 -10.64 -2.39 -6.06
CA LEU A 94 -9.81 -1.41 -5.35
C LEU A 94 -9.67 -1.76 -3.87
N LEU A 95 -10.78 -2.08 -3.20
CA LEU A 95 -10.78 -2.47 -1.79
C LEU A 95 -9.98 -3.76 -1.56
N LYS A 96 -10.08 -4.74 -2.44
CA LYS A 96 -9.26 -5.96 -2.38
C LYS A 96 -7.77 -5.64 -2.46
N GLY A 97 -7.35 -4.74 -3.36
CA GLY A 97 -5.96 -4.32 -3.42
C GLY A 97 -5.52 -3.54 -2.17
N VAL A 98 -6.40 -2.71 -1.61
CA VAL A 98 -6.15 -2.01 -0.34
C VAL A 98 -6.00 -3.00 0.82
N ASP A 99 -6.82 -4.04 0.91
CA ASP A 99 -6.70 -5.11 1.91
C ASP A 99 -5.34 -5.81 1.82
N ILE A 100 -4.89 -6.13 0.60
CA ILE A 100 -3.57 -6.73 0.37
C ILE A 100 -2.47 -5.80 0.87
N LEU A 101 -2.56 -4.51 0.55
CA LEU A 101 -1.60 -3.50 0.97
C LEU A 101 -1.58 -3.33 2.50
N GLN A 102 -2.76 -3.30 3.15
CA GLN A 102 -2.90 -3.28 4.60
C GLN A 102 -2.26 -4.51 5.26
N LEU A 103 -2.43 -5.71 4.70
CA LEU A 103 -1.78 -6.92 5.21
C LEU A 103 -0.25 -6.84 5.11
N GLN A 104 0.27 -6.30 4.01
CA GLN A 104 1.71 -6.12 3.81
C GLN A 104 2.30 -5.10 4.80
N ILE A 105 1.65 -3.94 4.99
CA ILE A 105 2.05 -2.91 5.96
C ILE A 105 1.95 -3.45 7.39
N ARG A 106 0.89 -4.18 7.73
CA ARG A 106 0.75 -4.82 9.05
C ARG A 106 1.86 -5.82 9.31
N GLN A 107 2.20 -6.67 8.34
CA GLN A 107 3.32 -7.60 8.46
C GLN A 107 4.64 -6.85 8.71
N LEU A 108 4.90 -5.77 7.96
CA LEU A 108 6.07 -4.93 8.17
C LEU A 108 6.09 -4.34 9.59
N GLY A 109 4.98 -3.77 10.05
CA GLY A 109 4.85 -3.21 11.40
C GLY A 109 5.09 -4.23 12.51
N GLU A 110 4.62 -5.47 12.36
CA GLU A 110 4.91 -6.54 13.31
C GLU A 110 6.41 -6.89 13.37
N HIS A 111 7.12 -6.83 12.24
CA HIS A 111 8.56 -7.03 12.19
C HIS A 111 9.31 -5.86 12.83
N VAL A 112 8.95 -4.62 12.49
CA VAL A 112 9.53 -3.40 13.06
C VAL A 112 9.40 -3.41 14.58
N LYS A 113 8.18 -3.67 15.10
CA LYS A 113 7.93 -3.73 16.56
C LYS A 113 8.80 -4.75 17.30
N LYS A 114 9.10 -5.89 16.67
CA LYS A 114 10.00 -6.90 17.25
C LYS A 114 11.46 -6.42 17.26
N LEU A 115 11.87 -5.68 16.23
CA LEU A 115 13.21 -5.11 16.12
C LEU A 115 13.39 -3.93 17.08
N GLU A 116 12.38 -3.08 17.27
CA GLU A 116 12.42 -2.00 18.27
C GLU A 116 12.61 -2.53 19.70
N ALA A 117 11.98 -3.67 20.03
CA ALA A 117 12.15 -4.31 21.34
C ALA A 117 13.57 -4.85 21.57
N ASN A 118 14.33 -5.12 20.50
CA ASN A 118 15.72 -5.54 20.56
C ASN A 118 16.49 -5.04 19.31
N PRO A 119 16.93 -3.76 19.30
CA PRO A 119 17.49 -3.14 18.11
C PRO A 119 18.74 -3.87 17.60
N PRO A 120 18.83 -4.15 16.30
CA PRO A 120 19.97 -4.84 15.72
C PRO A 120 21.22 -3.94 15.75
N ARG A 121 22.39 -4.56 15.98
CA ARG A 121 23.70 -3.87 15.92
C ARG A 121 24.45 -4.10 14.61
N GLU A 122 23.93 -5.02 13.80
CA GLU A 122 24.48 -5.44 12.52
C GLU A 122 23.32 -5.57 11.52
N LYS A 123 23.66 -5.84 10.27
CA LYS A 123 22.66 -6.06 9.22
C LYS A 123 21.64 -7.11 9.63
N PHE A 124 20.37 -6.80 9.42
CA PHE A 124 19.27 -7.71 9.74
C PHE A 124 18.49 -8.06 8.48
N LYS A 125 17.71 -9.14 8.58
CA LYS A 125 16.88 -9.63 7.49
C LYS A 125 15.42 -9.52 7.84
N LEU A 126 14.62 -9.10 6.88
CA LEU A 126 13.16 -9.06 6.98
C LEU A 126 12.56 -9.83 5.81
N SER A 127 11.42 -10.46 6.03
CA SER A 127 10.66 -11.11 4.95
C SER A 127 9.28 -10.49 4.83
N LEU A 128 8.92 -10.03 3.63
CA LEU A 128 7.56 -9.58 3.32
C LEU A 128 6.92 -10.54 2.32
N ASN A 129 5.64 -10.84 2.52
CA ASN A 129 4.85 -11.66 1.64
C ASN A 129 4.02 -10.79 0.70
N GLU A 130 3.66 -11.34 -0.44
CA GLU A 130 2.83 -10.66 -1.44
C GLU A 130 1.34 -10.67 -1.07
N HIS A 131 0.90 -11.52 -0.12
CA HIS A 131 -0.47 -11.57 0.41
C HIS A 131 -1.58 -11.64 -0.66
N GLY A 132 -1.50 -12.58 -1.60
CA GLY A 132 -2.56 -12.74 -2.60
C GLY A 132 -2.47 -11.77 -3.78
N PHE A 133 -1.39 -10.99 -3.88
CA PHE A 133 -1.17 -10.03 -4.97
C PHE A 133 -1.20 -10.70 -6.37
N GLN A 134 -0.66 -11.91 -6.51
CA GLN A 134 -0.67 -12.61 -7.81
C GLN A 134 -2.08 -12.95 -8.27
N GLU A 135 -2.92 -13.43 -7.35
CA GLU A 135 -4.33 -13.69 -7.60
C GLU A 135 -5.10 -12.40 -7.88
N PHE A 136 -4.80 -11.32 -7.16
CA PHE A 136 -5.37 -10.01 -7.41
C PHE A 136 -5.06 -9.49 -8.82
N ILE A 137 -3.81 -9.57 -9.29
CA ILE A 137 -3.44 -9.11 -10.63
C ILE A 137 -4.17 -9.92 -11.71
N GLN A 138 -4.33 -11.24 -11.53
CA GLN A 138 -5.05 -12.08 -12.48
C GLN A 138 -6.55 -11.77 -12.58
N GLU A 139 -7.16 -11.29 -11.49
CA GLU A 139 -8.58 -10.88 -11.48
C GLU A 139 -8.79 -9.46 -12.00
N ALA A 140 -7.74 -8.64 -11.98
CA ALA A 140 -7.78 -7.24 -12.37
C ALA A 140 -7.49 -7.01 -13.88
N GLU A 141 -6.88 -7.98 -14.57
CA GLU A 141 -6.63 -7.98 -16.02
C GLU A 141 -7.82 -8.54 -16.83
#